data_AF-N6UTW1-F1
#
_entry.id   AF-N6UTW1-F1
#
_cell.length_a   1.000
_cell.length_b   1.000
_cell.length_c   1.000
_cell.angle_alpha   90.00
_cell.angle_beta   90.00
_cell.angle_gamma   90.00
#
_symmetry.space_group_name_H-M   'P 1'
#
loop_
_entity.id
_entity.type
_entity.pdbx_description
1 polymer ?
#
loop_
_entity_poly.entity_id
_entity_poly.type
_entity_poly.pdbx_seq_one_letter_code
_entity_poly.pdbx_strand_id
1 'polypeptide(L)'
;YIFQVVRLTAATTLRYAIDDFEFNGEQFKDYMFNAFDLLFTLLKEGSECETKMQILNVMCLLLERMGSNIVPHSKTFVQYLPHLWQESEDHNMLRCAIVATLAEFVKAFGSVPEDLTHFLLPIIQMGTNTNESSIVYLLEDALDLWTAVLEYSPTMTNELMQLFNNMPSLLDYTTETLRTCLYISLVHLLLAPEWVMRSQGNQLMSICVSLMSDLKNEGVVMLMRLVDSFIRAIPGLGSETVMPILPKIFDRIYEGEEYPLVMSMFMCIFGRTLLSSHEVFNRVIAEVARDKNENEQVTLIKIFDIFLTRMSNVAQLDQRKLLGLTLINFLTTQSTPILQRFNKIMSNIVEVLNDISKAADDGAYVDTLFLLEGQCPSNFDEYGSCYKTDHDQRKKQLILNDPVHTIVLKDYLQSQVRF
;
A
#
# COMPACT_ATOMS: atom_id res chain seq x y z
N TYR A 1 47.90 -9.98 -4.76
CA TYR A 1 47.40 -10.51 -3.48
C TYR A 1 47.41 -9.45 -2.37
N ILE A 2 48.55 -8.99 -1.83
CA ILE A 2 48.58 -7.99 -0.72
C ILE A 2 47.82 -6.69 -1.05
N PHE A 3 48.02 -6.12 -2.24
CA PHE A 3 47.30 -4.90 -2.67
C PHE A 3 45.78 -5.10 -2.80
N GLN A 4 45.32 -6.31 -3.14
CA GLN A 4 43.90 -6.63 -3.26
C GLN A 4 43.26 -6.78 -1.88
N VAL A 5 43.95 -7.43 -0.94
CA VAL A 5 43.52 -7.51 0.46
C VAL A 5 43.36 -6.11 1.06
N VAL A 6 44.34 -5.22 0.88
CA VAL A 6 44.26 -3.84 1.40
C VAL A 6 43.08 -3.08 0.81
N ARG A 7 42.81 -3.21 -0.49
CA ARG A 7 41.67 -2.55 -1.15
C ARG A 7 40.33 -3.08 -0.65
N LEU A 8 40.21 -4.40 -0.44
CA LEU A 8 39.00 -5.00 0.12
C LEU A 8 38.79 -4.61 1.58
N THR A 9 39.85 -4.60 2.38
CA THR A 9 39.78 -4.09 3.77
C THR A 9 39.33 -2.63 3.76
N ALA A 10 39.88 -1.78 2.90
CA ALA A 10 39.47 -0.38 2.77
C ALA A 10 37.99 -0.23 2.38
N ALA A 11 37.50 -1.01 1.41
CA ALA A 11 36.08 -1.04 1.04
C ALA A 11 35.19 -1.46 2.22
N THR A 12 35.62 -2.45 2.99
CA THR A 12 34.90 -2.93 4.18
C THR A 12 34.88 -1.88 5.30
N THR A 13 36.01 -1.22 5.56
CA THR A 13 36.08 -0.12 6.54
C THR A 13 35.19 1.04 6.12
N LEU A 14 35.15 1.36 4.82
CA LEU A 14 34.27 2.39 4.29
C LEU A 14 32.79 2.02 4.52
N ARG A 15 32.39 0.77 4.30
CA ARG A 15 31.04 0.30 4.63
C ARG A 15 30.67 0.61 6.09
N TYR A 16 31.53 0.23 7.04
CA TYR A 16 31.26 0.50 8.46
C TYR A 16 31.17 1.99 8.78
N ALA A 17 31.97 2.84 8.12
CA ALA A 17 31.92 4.27 8.32
C ALA A 17 30.62 4.91 7.78
N ILE A 18 30.07 4.38 6.69
CA ILE A 18 28.82 4.88 6.09
C ILE A 18 27.58 4.35 6.82
N ASP A 19 27.67 3.13 7.35
CA ASP A 19 26.57 2.50 8.09
C ASP A 19 26.38 3.08 9.50
N ASP A 20 27.37 3.85 9.98
CA ASP A 20 27.32 4.50 11.28
C ASP A 20 26.16 5.51 11.35
N PHE A 21 25.45 5.53 12.49
CA PHE A 21 24.32 6.44 12.70
C PHE A 21 24.74 7.91 12.76
N GLU A 22 26.01 8.20 13.10
CA GLU A 22 26.60 9.54 13.10
C GLU A 22 27.15 9.95 11.73
N PHE A 23 27.02 9.09 10.70
CA PHE A 23 27.50 9.40 9.36
C PHE A 23 26.86 10.69 8.83
N ASN A 24 27.72 11.64 8.46
CA ASN A 24 27.30 12.92 7.89
C ASN A 24 27.66 12.98 6.40
N GLY A 25 26.64 12.84 5.55
CA GLY A 25 26.80 12.86 4.09
C GLY A 25 27.45 14.13 3.54
N GLU A 26 27.21 15.30 4.15
CA GLU A 26 27.81 16.56 3.70
C GLU A 26 29.34 16.58 3.91
N GLN A 27 29.85 15.95 4.97
CA GLN A 27 31.29 15.85 5.21
C GLN A 27 31.98 14.87 4.24
N PHE A 28 31.25 13.86 3.77
CA PHE A 28 31.77 12.84 2.87
C PHE A 28 31.67 13.22 1.38
N LYS A 29 30.91 14.26 1.07
CA LYS A 29 30.55 14.68 -0.29
C LYS A 29 31.75 14.92 -1.23
N ASP A 30 32.87 15.42 -0.73
CA ASP A 30 34.06 15.67 -1.55
C ASP A 30 34.82 14.37 -1.92
N TYR A 31 34.58 13.29 -1.18
CA TYR A 31 35.26 12.00 -1.36
C TYR A 31 34.39 10.97 -2.08
N MET A 32 33.07 11.18 -2.10
CA MET A 32 32.10 10.16 -2.52
C MET A 32 32.29 9.68 -3.97
N PHE A 33 32.58 10.57 -4.91
CA PHE A 33 32.74 10.20 -6.32
C PHE A 33 33.98 9.35 -6.52
N ASN A 34 35.10 9.78 -5.94
CA ASN A 34 36.34 9.02 -5.98
C ASN A 34 36.18 7.65 -5.30
N ALA A 35 35.48 7.59 -4.16
CA ALA A 35 35.19 6.33 -3.49
C ALA A 35 34.33 5.41 -4.36
N PHE A 36 33.28 5.93 -4.98
CA PHE A 36 32.40 5.18 -5.87
C PHE A 36 33.14 4.63 -7.11
N ASP A 37 33.97 5.45 -7.76
CA ASP A 37 34.77 5.04 -8.93
C ASP A 37 35.84 3.99 -8.57
N LEU A 38 36.48 4.13 -7.41
CA LEU A 38 37.45 3.15 -6.92
C LEU A 38 36.79 1.82 -6.55
N LEU A 39 35.61 1.84 -5.94
CA LEU A 39 34.80 0.65 -5.68
C LEU A 39 34.37 0.00 -6.99
N PHE A 40 33.91 0.78 -7.97
CA PHE A 40 33.54 0.25 -9.28
C PHE A 40 34.73 -0.37 -10.01
N THR A 41 35.90 0.23 -9.93
CA THR A 41 37.14 -0.33 -10.49
C THR A 41 37.48 -1.64 -9.80
N LEU A 42 37.38 -1.69 -8.47
CA LEU A 42 37.61 -2.92 -7.70
C LEU A 42 36.60 -4.02 -8.04
N LEU A 43 35.34 -3.66 -8.31
CA LEU A 43 34.30 -4.60 -8.74
C LEU A 43 34.65 -5.27 -10.07
N LYS A 44 35.14 -4.49 -11.05
CA LYS A 44 35.54 -5.00 -12.37
C LYS A 44 36.75 -5.92 -12.32
N GLU A 45 37.70 -5.63 -11.42
CA GLU A 45 38.93 -6.40 -11.27
C GLU A 45 38.74 -7.67 -10.42
N GLY A 46 37.69 -7.72 -9.60
CA GLY A 46 37.38 -8.88 -8.77
C GLY A 46 36.96 -10.09 -9.62
N SER A 47 37.64 -11.22 -9.45
CA SER A 47 37.28 -12.49 -10.11
C SER A 47 36.32 -13.34 -9.28
N GLU A 48 36.37 -13.21 -7.95
CA GLU A 48 35.60 -14.05 -7.02
C GLU A 48 34.21 -13.49 -6.75
N CYS A 49 33.21 -14.36 -6.77
CA CYS A 49 31.81 -14.02 -6.50
C CYS A 49 31.63 -13.28 -5.16
N GLU A 50 32.23 -13.79 -4.09
CA GLU A 50 32.17 -13.19 -2.75
C GLU A 50 32.74 -11.76 -2.72
N THR A 51 33.88 -11.57 -3.40
CA THR A 51 34.50 -10.24 -3.54
C THR A 51 33.56 -9.27 -4.26
N LYS A 52 32.95 -9.68 -5.39
CA LYS A 52 32.01 -8.83 -6.13
C LYS A 52 30.78 -8.47 -5.30
N MET A 53 30.20 -9.45 -4.59
CA MET A 53 29.07 -9.23 -3.69
C MET A 53 29.39 -8.21 -2.60
N GLN A 54 30.54 -8.37 -1.93
CA GLN A 54 30.96 -7.48 -0.86
C GLN A 54 31.07 -6.03 -1.36
N ILE A 55 31.67 -5.83 -2.53
CA ILE A 55 31.83 -4.50 -3.13
C ILE A 55 30.46 -3.91 -3.52
N LEU A 56 29.59 -4.70 -4.16
CA LEU A 56 28.22 -4.27 -4.48
C LEU A 56 27.47 -3.80 -3.25
N ASN A 57 27.54 -4.55 -2.14
CA ASN A 57 26.88 -4.15 -0.89
C ASN A 57 27.37 -2.80 -0.36
N VAL A 58 28.67 -2.49 -0.48
CA VAL A 58 29.20 -1.16 -0.12
C VAL A 58 28.67 -0.08 -1.07
N MET A 59 28.56 -0.39 -2.36
CA MET A 59 28.02 0.52 -3.35
C MET A 59 26.51 0.77 -3.18
N CYS A 60 25.72 -0.24 -2.81
CA CYS A 60 24.31 -0.09 -2.42
C CYS A 60 24.17 0.90 -1.26
N LEU A 61 24.93 0.68 -0.18
CA LEU A 61 24.89 1.55 0.99
C LEU A 61 25.28 3.00 0.66
N LEU A 62 26.24 3.20 -0.24
CA LEU A 62 26.58 4.53 -0.74
C LEU A 62 25.41 5.18 -1.49
N LEU A 63 24.67 4.42 -2.30
CA LEU A 63 23.49 4.92 -3.03
C LEU A 63 22.34 5.25 -2.07
N GLU A 64 22.10 4.42 -1.05
CA GLU A 64 21.09 4.68 -0.02
C GLU A 64 21.34 6.00 0.71
N ARG A 65 22.60 6.27 1.09
CA ARG A 65 22.94 7.47 1.87
C ARG A 65 23.14 8.72 1.01
N MET A 66 23.64 8.56 -0.21
CA MET A 66 24.15 9.68 -1.04
C MET A 66 23.59 9.66 -2.48
N GLY A 67 22.52 8.92 -2.75
CA GLY A 67 22.04 8.58 -4.10
C GLY A 67 21.87 9.78 -5.04
N SER A 68 21.18 10.82 -4.59
CA SER A 68 20.93 12.03 -5.41
C SER A 68 22.21 12.72 -5.90
N ASN A 69 23.31 12.56 -5.17
CA ASN A 69 24.62 13.09 -5.53
C ASN A 69 25.41 12.10 -6.41
N ILE A 70 25.27 10.78 -6.24
CA ILE A 70 26.00 9.74 -7.02
C ILE A 70 25.44 9.58 -8.43
N VAL A 71 24.12 9.68 -8.60
CA VAL A 71 23.41 9.38 -9.86
C VAL A 71 24.02 10.03 -11.11
N PRO A 72 24.42 11.32 -11.12
CA PRO A 72 25.04 11.94 -12.30
C PRO A 72 26.31 11.25 -12.80
N HIS A 73 27.00 10.51 -11.92
CA HIS A 73 28.26 9.81 -12.21
C HIS A 73 28.10 8.29 -12.35
N SER A 74 26.91 7.74 -12.17
CA SER A 74 26.69 6.28 -12.13
C SER A 74 26.47 5.63 -13.51
N LYS A 75 26.43 6.40 -14.61
CA LYS A 75 26.05 5.90 -15.94
C LYS A 75 26.85 4.66 -16.38
N THR A 76 28.17 4.67 -16.19
CA THR A 76 29.02 3.54 -16.57
C THR A 76 28.81 2.32 -15.68
N PHE A 77 28.48 2.54 -14.40
CA PHE A 77 28.11 1.46 -13.47
C PHE A 77 26.79 0.80 -13.90
N VAL A 78 25.77 1.62 -14.18
CA VAL A 78 24.47 1.17 -14.65
C VAL A 78 24.58 0.33 -15.93
N GLN A 79 25.42 0.76 -16.88
CA GLN A 79 25.69 0.01 -18.11
C GLN A 79 26.45 -1.31 -17.89
N TYR A 80 27.13 -1.46 -16.75
CA TYR A 80 27.86 -2.68 -16.39
C TYR A 80 26.97 -3.73 -15.71
N LEU A 81 25.89 -3.34 -15.03
CA LEU A 81 25.01 -4.26 -14.31
C LEU A 81 24.42 -5.38 -15.20
N PRO A 82 23.96 -5.14 -16.45
CA PRO A 82 23.52 -6.22 -17.33
C PRO A 82 24.61 -7.25 -17.67
N HIS A 83 25.85 -6.80 -17.84
CA HIS A 83 26.98 -7.69 -18.06
C HIS A 83 27.28 -8.52 -16.80
N LEU A 84 27.30 -7.87 -15.63
CA LEU A 84 27.52 -8.55 -14.36
C LEU A 84 26.42 -9.58 -14.05
N TRP A 85 25.18 -9.28 -14.43
CA TRP A 85 24.05 -10.20 -14.33
C TRP A 85 24.26 -11.46 -15.18
N GLN A 86 24.73 -11.31 -16.42
CA GLN A 86 25.07 -12.44 -17.30
C GLN A 86 26.21 -13.29 -16.74
N GLU A 87 27.26 -12.65 -16.21
CA GLU A 87 28.37 -13.37 -15.56
C GLU A 87 27.94 -14.14 -14.30
N SER A 88 26.87 -13.71 -13.66
CA SER A 88 26.36 -14.30 -12.41
C SER A 88 25.36 -15.44 -12.61
N GLU A 89 25.28 -16.03 -13.81
CA GLU A 89 24.26 -17.04 -14.15
C GLU A 89 24.16 -18.18 -13.14
N ASP A 90 25.31 -18.72 -12.74
CA ASP A 90 25.42 -19.82 -11.76
C ASP A 90 25.56 -19.34 -10.30
N HIS A 91 25.41 -18.04 -10.04
CA HIS A 91 25.69 -17.40 -8.75
C HIS A 91 24.49 -16.61 -8.22
N ASN A 92 23.48 -17.32 -7.71
CA ASN A 92 22.24 -16.70 -7.21
C ASN A 92 22.48 -15.64 -6.11
N MET A 93 23.44 -15.83 -5.22
CA MET A 93 23.76 -14.82 -4.18
C MET A 93 24.33 -13.52 -4.76
N LEU A 94 25.09 -13.60 -5.86
CA LEU A 94 25.54 -12.41 -6.57
C LEU A 94 24.38 -11.74 -7.31
N ARG A 95 23.45 -12.53 -7.86
CA ARG A 95 22.20 -12.01 -8.42
C ARG A 95 21.39 -11.23 -7.39
N CYS A 96 21.22 -11.75 -6.16
CA CYS A 96 20.58 -11.02 -5.05
C CYS A 96 21.21 -9.63 -4.85
N ALA A 97 22.55 -9.57 -4.72
CA ALA A 97 23.27 -8.31 -4.55
C ALA A 97 23.06 -7.35 -5.74
N ILE A 98 23.01 -7.86 -6.97
CA ILE A 98 22.70 -7.06 -8.18
C ILE A 98 21.27 -6.51 -8.12
N VAL A 99 20.28 -7.33 -7.78
CA VAL A 99 18.87 -6.91 -7.69
C VAL A 99 18.68 -5.86 -6.61
N ALA A 100 19.26 -6.06 -5.42
CA ALA A 100 19.26 -5.06 -4.35
C ALA A 100 19.90 -3.73 -4.83
N THR A 101 21.04 -3.81 -5.54
CA THR A 101 21.68 -2.62 -6.13
C THR A 101 20.74 -1.89 -7.10
N LEU A 102 20.04 -2.63 -7.96
CA LEU A 102 19.09 -2.05 -8.92
C LEU A 102 17.92 -1.35 -8.22
N ALA A 103 17.41 -1.92 -7.13
CA ALA A 103 16.33 -1.31 -6.35
C ALA A 103 16.78 0.04 -5.77
N GLU A 104 17.98 0.09 -5.19
CA GLU A 104 18.55 1.34 -4.67
C GLU A 104 18.85 2.36 -5.76
N PHE A 105 19.21 1.91 -6.97
CA PHE A 105 19.32 2.81 -8.12
C PHE A 105 18.00 3.48 -8.46
N VAL A 106 16.92 2.71 -8.61
CA VAL A 106 15.60 3.28 -8.95
C VAL A 106 15.19 4.34 -7.92
N LYS A 107 15.38 4.04 -6.62
CA LYS A 107 15.13 4.98 -5.53
C LYS A 107 16.02 6.23 -5.64
N ALA A 108 17.32 6.06 -5.88
CA ALA A 108 18.27 7.16 -5.99
C ALA A 108 18.01 8.08 -7.20
N PHE A 109 17.57 7.51 -8.33
CA PHE A 109 17.18 8.27 -9.53
C PHE A 109 15.90 9.09 -9.32
N GLY A 110 15.03 8.68 -8.39
CA GLY A 110 13.72 9.28 -8.21
C GLY A 110 12.78 9.06 -9.40
N SER A 111 13.12 8.15 -10.31
CA SER A 111 12.36 7.80 -11.51
C SER A 111 12.88 6.45 -12.05
N VAL A 112 12.10 5.77 -12.88
CA VAL A 112 12.54 4.56 -13.60
C VAL A 112 13.16 4.97 -14.95
N PRO A 113 14.47 4.82 -15.17
CA PRO A 113 15.10 5.20 -16.43
C PRO A 113 14.65 4.30 -17.58
N GLU A 114 14.19 4.89 -18.69
CA GLU A 114 13.68 4.14 -19.87
C GLU A 114 14.69 3.10 -20.38
N ASP A 115 15.97 3.47 -20.46
CA ASP A 115 17.05 2.59 -20.91
C ASP A 115 17.24 1.35 -20.01
N LEU A 116 16.85 1.44 -18.73
CA LEU A 116 16.95 0.34 -17.77
C LEU A 116 15.69 -0.52 -17.70
N THR A 117 14.53 0.00 -18.10
CA THR A 117 13.26 -0.73 -18.01
C THR A 117 13.33 -2.11 -18.67
N HIS A 118 13.96 -2.21 -19.85
CA HIS A 118 14.14 -3.48 -20.56
C HIS A 118 15.03 -4.50 -19.83
N PHE A 119 15.82 -4.06 -18.86
CA PHE A 119 16.64 -4.91 -18.01
C PHE A 119 15.96 -5.22 -16.67
N LEU A 120 15.28 -4.24 -16.06
CA LEU A 120 14.62 -4.39 -14.76
C LEU A 120 13.43 -5.37 -14.81
N LEU A 121 12.53 -5.23 -15.78
CA LEU A 121 11.29 -6.00 -15.80
C LEU A 121 11.53 -7.52 -15.97
N PRO A 122 12.44 -8.00 -16.85
CA PRO A 122 12.74 -9.42 -16.92
C PRO A 122 13.33 -10.00 -15.62
N ILE A 123 14.13 -9.22 -14.90
CA ILE A 123 14.68 -9.63 -13.59
C ILE A 123 13.57 -9.82 -12.57
N ILE A 124 12.65 -8.84 -12.48
CA ILE A 124 11.48 -8.94 -11.60
C ILE A 124 10.63 -10.16 -11.99
N GLN A 125 10.33 -10.33 -13.27
CA GLN A 125 9.53 -11.45 -13.76
C GLN A 125 10.15 -12.80 -13.37
N MET A 126 11.47 -12.94 -13.51
CA MET A 126 12.18 -14.18 -13.15
C MET A 126 12.21 -14.40 -11.64
N GLY A 127 12.58 -13.37 -10.87
CA GLY A 127 12.69 -13.46 -9.40
C GLY A 127 11.36 -13.63 -8.67
N THR A 128 10.23 -13.35 -9.34
CA THR A 128 8.88 -13.47 -8.78
C THR A 128 8.07 -14.62 -9.38
N ASN A 129 8.66 -15.48 -10.22
CA ASN A 129 8.00 -16.64 -10.78
C ASN A 129 8.10 -17.84 -9.83
N THR A 130 6.97 -18.30 -9.28
CA THR A 130 6.90 -19.43 -8.34
C THR A 130 7.32 -20.77 -8.92
N ASN A 131 7.48 -20.87 -10.24
CA ASN A 131 7.93 -22.08 -10.92
C ASN A 131 9.46 -22.11 -11.14
N GLU A 132 10.15 -21.00 -10.93
CA GLU A 132 11.61 -20.92 -11.08
C GLU A 132 12.30 -21.42 -9.81
N SER A 133 13.39 -22.18 -9.96
CA SER A 133 14.18 -22.66 -8.81
C SER A 133 14.93 -21.54 -8.09
N SER A 134 15.21 -20.44 -8.80
CA SER A 134 15.93 -19.27 -8.28
C SER A 134 15.10 -18.41 -7.32
N ILE A 135 13.77 -18.61 -7.27
CA ILE A 135 12.87 -17.83 -6.41
C ILE A 135 13.27 -17.89 -4.94
N VAL A 136 13.78 -19.04 -4.47
CA VAL A 136 14.21 -19.25 -3.07
C VAL A 136 15.29 -18.24 -2.64
N TYR A 137 16.06 -17.71 -3.59
CA TYR A 137 17.10 -16.73 -3.34
C TYR A 137 16.64 -15.32 -3.67
N LEU A 138 15.94 -15.15 -4.80
CA LEU A 138 15.69 -13.84 -5.39
C LEU A 138 14.40 -13.18 -4.96
N LEU A 139 13.46 -13.90 -4.35
CA LEU A 139 12.10 -13.40 -4.16
C LEU A 139 12.07 -12.07 -3.39
N GLU A 140 12.75 -11.97 -2.25
CA GLU A 140 12.72 -10.75 -1.43
C GLU A 140 13.31 -9.55 -2.19
N ASP A 141 14.52 -9.69 -2.73
CA ASP A 141 15.16 -8.62 -3.50
C ASP A 141 14.34 -8.23 -4.75
N ALA A 142 13.72 -9.21 -5.42
CA ALA A 142 12.90 -8.98 -6.60
C ALA A 142 11.58 -8.26 -6.27
N LEU A 143 10.97 -8.55 -5.11
CA LEU A 143 9.80 -7.83 -4.61
C LEU A 143 10.17 -6.38 -4.22
N ASP A 144 11.34 -6.16 -3.63
CA ASP A 144 11.85 -4.82 -3.31
C ASP A 144 12.12 -4.01 -4.58
N LEU A 145 12.75 -4.62 -5.59
CA LEU A 145 12.94 -4.00 -6.89
C LEU A 145 11.60 -3.69 -7.56
N TRP A 146 10.65 -4.63 -7.52
CA TRP A 146 9.31 -4.41 -8.10
C TRP A 146 8.60 -3.25 -7.42
N THR A 147 8.67 -3.18 -6.09
CA THR A 147 8.10 -2.10 -5.29
C THR A 147 8.72 -0.76 -5.71
N ALA A 148 10.05 -0.66 -5.77
CA ALA A 148 10.74 0.55 -6.18
C ALA A 148 10.33 0.97 -7.61
N VAL A 149 10.31 0.04 -8.57
CA VAL A 149 9.87 0.35 -9.95
C VAL A 149 8.45 0.90 -9.97
N LEU A 150 7.51 0.31 -9.23
CA LEU A 150 6.13 0.78 -9.19
C LEU A 150 5.97 2.13 -8.48
N GLU A 151 6.73 2.39 -7.42
CA GLU A 151 6.62 3.61 -6.63
C GLU A 151 7.11 4.86 -7.39
N TYR A 152 8.14 4.68 -8.22
CA TYR A 152 8.76 5.73 -9.04
C TYR A 152 8.34 5.68 -10.52
N SER A 153 7.32 4.87 -10.85
CA SER A 153 6.68 4.90 -12.16
C SER A 153 5.55 5.93 -12.18
N PRO A 154 5.57 6.89 -13.12
CA PRO A 154 4.52 7.91 -13.22
C PRO A 154 3.24 7.35 -13.86
N THR A 155 3.36 6.33 -14.72
CA THR A 155 2.25 5.73 -15.47
C THR A 155 2.42 4.23 -15.63
N MET A 156 1.32 3.49 -15.75
CA MET A 156 1.34 2.05 -16.03
C MET A 156 1.66 1.74 -17.50
N THR A 157 2.54 0.77 -17.74
CA THR A 157 2.78 0.19 -19.08
C THR A 157 2.25 -1.25 -19.16
N ASN A 158 2.16 -1.80 -20.38
CA ASN A 158 1.73 -3.19 -20.58
C ASN A 158 2.68 -4.19 -19.91
N GLU A 159 3.98 -3.96 -20.03
CA GLU A 159 5.03 -4.82 -19.50
C GLU A 159 5.03 -4.80 -17.97
N LEU A 160 4.83 -3.62 -17.38
CA LEU A 160 4.72 -3.47 -15.93
C LEU A 160 3.45 -4.16 -15.39
N MET A 161 2.33 -4.04 -16.10
CA MET A 161 1.08 -4.74 -15.77
C MET A 161 1.22 -6.26 -15.91
N GLN A 162 1.98 -6.76 -16.89
CA GLN A 162 2.19 -8.20 -17.08
C GLN A 162 2.86 -8.86 -15.87
N LEU A 163 3.74 -8.15 -15.15
CA LEU A 163 4.35 -8.65 -13.91
C LEU A 163 3.27 -9.01 -12.87
N PHE A 164 2.14 -8.29 -12.86
CA PHE A 164 1.05 -8.52 -11.91
C PHE A 164 0.40 -9.89 -12.07
N ASN A 165 0.59 -10.58 -13.20
CA ASN A 165 0.14 -11.96 -13.39
C ASN A 165 0.82 -12.96 -12.45
N ASN A 166 1.99 -12.65 -11.89
CA ASN A 166 2.65 -13.49 -10.89
C ASN A 166 1.99 -13.34 -9.50
N MET A 167 1.30 -12.22 -9.24
CA MET A 167 0.80 -11.89 -7.90
C MET A 167 -0.16 -12.93 -7.29
N PRO A 168 -1.13 -13.51 -8.03
CA PRO A 168 -1.98 -14.57 -7.50
C PRO A 168 -1.20 -15.73 -6.88
N SER A 169 -0.17 -16.24 -7.56
CA SER A 169 0.65 -17.34 -7.06
C SER A 169 1.53 -16.92 -5.89
N LEU A 170 2.00 -15.67 -5.86
CA LEU A 170 2.84 -15.15 -4.78
C LEU A 170 2.09 -14.96 -3.46
N LEU A 171 0.81 -14.60 -3.51
CA LEU A 171 -0.02 -14.43 -2.31
C LEU A 171 -0.25 -15.74 -1.56
N ASP A 172 -0.28 -16.87 -2.28
CA ASP A 172 -0.43 -18.21 -1.71
C ASP A 172 0.92 -18.90 -1.45
N TYR A 173 2.05 -18.29 -1.84
CA TYR A 173 3.37 -18.94 -1.80
C TYR A 173 3.97 -19.02 -0.39
N THR A 174 4.14 -17.88 0.28
CA THR A 174 4.66 -17.81 1.66
C THR A 174 4.06 -16.64 2.43
N THR A 175 3.83 -16.84 3.72
CA THR A 175 3.31 -15.79 4.61
C THR A 175 4.35 -14.72 4.93
N GLU A 176 5.64 -15.02 4.75
CA GLU A 176 6.75 -14.09 5.02
C GLU A 176 6.70 -12.87 4.09
N THR A 177 6.38 -13.09 2.82
CA THR A 177 6.29 -12.04 1.79
C THR A 177 4.89 -11.46 1.63
N LEU A 178 3.87 -12.02 2.30
CA LEU A 178 2.47 -11.63 2.13
C LEU A 178 2.25 -10.12 2.30
N ARG A 179 2.86 -9.51 3.31
CA ARG A 179 2.77 -8.06 3.54
C ARG A 179 3.24 -7.27 2.32
N THR A 180 4.39 -7.64 1.76
CA THR A 180 4.98 -7.01 0.59
C THR A 180 4.12 -7.24 -0.65
N CYS A 181 3.59 -8.46 -0.84
CA CYS A 181 2.67 -8.78 -1.94
C CYS A 181 1.37 -7.96 -1.89
N LEU A 182 0.76 -7.80 -0.70
CA LEU A 182 -0.41 -6.95 -0.52
C LEU A 182 -0.08 -5.47 -0.78
N TYR A 183 1.11 -5.02 -0.38
CA TYR A 183 1.57 -3.67 -0.67
C TYR A 183 1.77 -3.44 -2.16
N ILE A 184 2.47 -4.33 -2.86
CA ILE A 184 2.65 -4.27 -4.32
C ILE A 184 1.29 -4.25 -5.04
N SER A 185 0.33 -5.04 -4.56
CA SER A 185 -1.05 -5.03 -5.08
C SER A 185 -1.73 -3.68 -4.90
N LEU A 186 -1.52 -3.01 -3.76
CA LEU A 186 -1.97 -1.64 -3.53
C LEU A 186 -1.28 -0.65 -4.47
N VAL A 187 0.03 -0.76 -4.68
CA VAL A 187 0.77 0.15 -5.56
C VAL A 187 0.29 0.02 -7.01
N HIS A 188 0.07 -1.20 -7.50
CA HIS A 188 -0.54 -1.47 -8.81
C HIS A 188 -1.94 -0.88 -8.93
N LEU A 189 -2.79 -1.15 -7.94
CA LEU A 189 -4.16 -0.63 -7.89
C LEU A 189 -4.16 0.90 -8.01
N LEU A 190 -3.32 1.59 -7.24
CA LEU A 190 -3.28 3.05 -7.30
C LEU A 190 -2.59 3.60 -8.56
N LEU A 191 -1.75 2.80 -9.23
CA LEU A 191 -1.13 3.18 -10.50
C LEU A 191 -2.10 3.13 -11.69
N ALA A 192 -2.93 2.08 -11.76
CA ALA A 192 -3.90 1.88 -12.84
C ALA A 192 -5.18 1.20 -12.33
N PRO A 193 -6.02 1.91 -11.56
CA PRO A 193 -7.13 1.30 -10.83
C PRO A 193 -8.15 0.62 -11.72
N GLU A 194 -8.57 1.27 -12.80
CA GLU A 194 -9.54 0.68 -13.73
C GLU A 194 -8.99 -0.59 -14.40
N TRP A 195 -7.70 -0.59 -14.78
CA TRP A 195 -7.10 -1.75 -15.44
C TRP A 195 -7.00 -2.93 -14.49
N VAL A 196 -6.46 -2.73 -13.28
CA VAL A 196 -6.34 -3.78 -12.25
C VAL A 196 -7.72 -4.37 -11.92
N MET A 197 -8.73 -3.52 -11.70
CA MET A 197 -10.09 -3.96 -11.37
C MET A 197 -10.72 -4.80 -12.49
N ARG A 198 -10.55 -4.41 -13.75
CA ARG A 198 -11.13 -5.10 -14.90
C ARG A 198 -10.38 -6.37 -15.32
N SER A 199 -9.15 -6.55 -14.86
CA SER A 199 -8.30 -7.69 -15.22
C SER A 199 -8.19 -8.68 -14.06
N GLN A 200 -7.21 -8.55 -13.17
CA GLN A 200 -6.96 -9.51 -12.08
C GLN A 200 -7.75 -9.22 -10.79
N GLY A 201 -8.48 -8.10 -10.70
CA GLY A 201 -9.18 -7.66 -9.48
C GLY A 201 -10.07 -8.75 -8.84
N ASN A 202 -10.92 -9.41 -9.62
CA ASN A 202 -11.80 -10.48 -9.10
C ASN A 202 -11.03 -11.71 -8.60
N GLN A 203 -9.93 -12.07 -9.28
CA GLN A 203 -9.08 -13.19 -8.87
C GLN A 203 -8.38 -12.85 -7.55
N LEU A 204 -7.84 -11.64 -7.44
CA LEU A 204 -7.20 -11.14 -6.23
C LEU A 204 -8.17 -11.18 -5.04
N MET A 205 -9.42 -10.77 -5.25
CA MET A 205 -10.44 -10.79 -4.20
C MET A 205 -10.83 -12.21 -3.79
N SER A 206 -10.92 -13.14 -4.74
CA SER A 206 -11.14 -14.55 -4.44
C SER A 206 -10.03 -15.15 -3.55
N ILE A 207 -8.77 -14.81 -3.83
CA ILE A 207 -7.62 -15.24 -3.00
C ILE A 207 -7.66 -14.55 -1.62
N CYS A 208 -8.04 -13.29 -1.58
CA CYS A 208 -8.23 -12.59 -0.31
C CYS A 208 -9.30 -13.24 0.57
N VAL A 209 -10.38 -13.80 -0.03
CA VAL A 209 -11.39 -14.56 0.71
C VAL A 209 -10.81 -15.79 1.38
N SER A 210 -9.98 -16.57 0.68
CA SER A 210 -9.33 -17.75 1.26
C SER A 210 -8.36 -17.35 2.37
N LEU A 211 -7.46 -16.40 2.09
CA LEU A 211 -6.46 -15.92 3.07
C LEU A 211 -7.09 -15.39 4.36
N MET A 212 -8.22 -14.68 4.27
CA MET A 212 -8.87 -14.08 5.44
C MET A 212 -9.20 -15.09 6.56
N SER A 213 -9.42 -16.37 6.24
CA SER A 213 -9.69 -17.40 7.27
C SER A 213 -8.44 -17.80 8.07
N ASP A 214 -7.27 -17.74 7.44
CA ASP A 214 -6.03 -18.30 7.99
C ASP A 214 -5.14 -17.22 8.62
N LEU A 215 -5.45 -15.96 8.37
CA LEU A 215 -4.69 -14.82 8.86
C LEU A 215 -5.03 -14.47 10.31
N LYS A 216 -3.99 -14.06 11.05
CA LYS A 216 -4.14 -13.34 12.32
C LYS A 216 -4.77 -11.97 12.06
N ASN A 217 -5.31 -11.37 13.13
CA ASN A 217 -5.98 -10.06 13.07
C ASN A 217 -5.16 -8.97 12.36
N GLU A 218 -3.84 -8.90 12.57
CA GLU A 218 -2.97 -7.94 11.86
C GLU A 218 -2.98 -8.15 10.34
N GLY A 219 -2.93 -9.41 9.88
CA GLY A 219 -3.00 -9.74 8.46
C GLY A 219 -4.38 -9.42 7.87
N VAL A 220 -5.46 -9.68 8.62
CA VAL A 220 -6.82 -9.29 8.23
C VAL A 220 -6.93 -7.77 8.07
N VAL A 221 -6.35 -6.98 8.98
CA VAL A 221 -6.33 -5.51 8.87
C VAL A 221 -5.60 -5.05 7.60
N MET A 222 -4.43 -5.64 7.29
CA MET A 222 -3.69 -5.33 6.06
C MET A 222 -4.51 -5.64 4.81
N LEU A 223 -5.18 -6.80 4.80
CA LEU A 223 -6.06 -7.20 3.70
C LEU A 223 -7.23 -6.23 3.57
N MET A 224 -7.88 -5.85 4.68
CA MET A 224 -9.01 -4.92 4.65
C MET A 224 -8.60 -3.53 4.15
N ARG A 225 -7.37 -3.07 4.42
CA ARG A 225 -6.85 -1.81 3.85
C ARG A 225 -6.73 -1.88 2.32
N LEU A 226 -6.35 -3.04 1.77
CA LEU A 226 -6.36 -3.25 0.32
C LEU A 226 -7.79 -3.21 -0.23
N VAL A 227 -8.73 -3.94 0.37
CA VAL A 227 -10.16 -3.95 -0.03
C VAL A 227 -10.75 -2.54 0.02
N ASP A 228 -10.50 -1.79 1.10
CA ASP A 228 -10.92 -0.40 1.27
C ASP A 228 -10.37 0.49 0.14
N SER A 229 -9.12 0.28 -0.24
CA SER A 229 -8.46 1.04 -1.32
C SER A 229 -9.10 0.80 -2.70
N PHE A 230 -9.63 -0.39 -2.98
CA PHE A 230 -10.37 -0.64 -4.22
C PHE A 230 -11.62 0.23 -4.30
N ILE A 231 -12.41 0.28 -3.21
CA ILE A 231 -13.63 1.10 -3.17
C ILE A 231 -13.27 2.59 -3.24
N ARG A 232 -12.21 3.04 -2.55
CA ARG A 232 -11.78 4.44 -2.59
C ARG A 232 -11.28 4.87 -3.96
N ALA A 233 -10.54 4.01 -4.66
CA ALA A 233 -9.91 4.37 -5.93
C ALA A 233 -10.95 4.66 -7.02
N ILE A 234 -11.98 3.81 -7.15
CA ILE A 234 -13.12 4.02 -8.06
C ILE A 234 -14.38 3.46 -7.37
N PRO A 235 -15.20 4.27 -6.68
CA PRO A 235 -16.33 3.80 -5.86
C PRO A 235 -17.22 2.74 -6.49
N GLY A 236 -17.81 3.02 -7.66
CA GLY A 236 -18.73 2.08 -8.32
C GLY A 236 -18.04 0.79 -8.76
N LEU A 237 -16.96 0.90 -9.54
CA LEU A 237 -16.23 -0.27 -10.06
C LEU A 237 -15.54 -1.07 -8.95
N GLY A 238 -14.99 -0.37 -7.96
CA GLY A 238 -14.32 -0.94 -6.80
C GLY A 238 -15.28 -1.76 -5.95
N SER A 239 -16.49 -1.24 -5.64
CA SER A 239 -17.51 -2.01 -4.93
C SER A 239 -17.92 -3.29 -5.68
N GLU A 240 -18.07 -3.25 -7.00
CA GLU A 240 -18.33 -4.45 -7.80
C GLU A 240 -17.14 -5.43 -7.78
N THR A 241 -15.91 -4.92 -7.87
CA THR A 241 -14.70 -5.75 -7.91
C THR A 241 -14.45 -6.49 -6.59
N VAL A 242 -14.69 -5.83 -5.46
CA VAL A 242 -14.52 -6.42 -4.11
C VAL A 242 -15.70 -7.27 -3.66
N MET A 243 -16.76 -7.36 -4.46
CA MET A 243 -17.96 -8.11 -4.11
C MET A 243 -17.71 -9.55 -3.63
N PRO A 244 -16.75 -10.33 -4.17
CA PRO A 244 -16.47 -11.68 -3.67
C PRO A 244 -16.13 -11.77 -2.17
N ILE A 245 -15.53 -10.72 -1.57
CA ILE A 245 -15.16 -10.71 -0.15
C ILE A 245 -16.20 -10.04 0.76
N LEU A 246 -17.10 -9.22 0.19
CA LEU A 246 -18.08 -8.47 0.96
C LEU A 246 -19.04 -9.34 1.79
N PRO A 247 -19.59 -10.48 1.31
CA PRO A 247 -20.45 -11.34 2.11
C PRO A 247 -19.76 -11.82 3.39
N LYS A 248 -18.51 -12.26 3.29
CA LYS A 248 -17.71 -12.70 4.44
C LYS A 248 -17.49 -11.56 5.44
N ILE A 249 -17.23 -10.35 4.96
CA ILE A 249 -17.08 -9.15 5.82
C ILE A 249 -18.39 -8.85 6.54
N PHE A 250 -19.51 -8.82 5.82
CA PHE A 250 -20.83 -8.49 6.40
C PHE A 250 -21.29 -9.57 7.38
N ASP A 251 -20.97 -10.83 7.08
CA ASP A 251 -21.20 -11.97 7.96
C ASP A 251 -20.42 -11.86 9.27
N ARG A 252 -19.14 -11.45 9.22
CA ARG A 252 -18.35 -11.21 10.46
C ARG A 252 -18.89 -10.07 11.30
N ILE A 253 -19.47 -9.04 10.68
CA ILE A 253 -20.19 -7.99 11.44
C ILE A 253 -21.46 -8.59 12.07
N TYR A 254 -22.23 -9.37 11.30
CA TYR A 254 -23.44 -10.05 11.76
C TYR A 254 -23.16 -10.96 12.96
N GLU A 255 -22.05 -11.70 12.95
CA GLU A 255 -21.61 -12.57 14.05
C GLU A 255 -21.06 -11.78 15.25
N GLY A 256 -20.76 -10.49 15.06
CA GLY A 256 -20.33 -9.60 16.13
C GLY A 256 -18.84 -9.70 16.43
N GLU A 257 -17.99 -9.68 15.39
CA GLU A 257 -16.51 -9.67 15.45
C GLU A 257 -15.95 -9.08 16.75
N GLU A 258 -15.13 -9.88 17.44
CA GLU A 258 -14.68 -9.60 18.79
C GLU A 258 -13.51 -8.62 18.82
N TYR A 259 -12.64 -8.67 17.80
CA TYR A 259 -11.45 -7.83 17.77
C TYR A 259 -11.77 -6.41 17.28
N PRO A 260 -11.66 -5.36 18.12
CA PRO A 260 -12.21 -4.04 17.80
C PRO A 260 -11.65 -3.40 16.53
N LEU A 261 -10.35 -3.57 16.27
CA LEU A 261 -9.70 -2.99 15.10
C LEU A 261 -10.18 -3.65 13.80
N VAL A 262 -10.38 -4.98 13.81
CA VAL A 262 -10.92 -5.71 12.65
C VAL A 262 -12.39 -5.36 12.45
N MET A 263 -13.18 -5.30 13.52
CA MET A 263 -14.58 -4.83 13.46
C MET A 263 -14.67 -3.41 12.88
N SER A 264 -13.77 -2.49 13.26
CA SER A 264 -13.71 -1.14 12.70
C SER A 264 -13.49 -1.16 11.18
N MET A 265 -12.53 -1.95 10.71
CA MET A 265 -12.25 -2.10 9.28
C MET A 265 -13.46 -2.67 8.52
N PHE A 266 -14.13 -3.69 9.06
CA PHE A 266 -15.33 -4.24 8.45
C PHE A 266 -16.47 -3.22 8.39
N MET A 267 -16.72 -2.48 9.47
CA MET A 267 -17.74 -1.42 9.48
C MET A 267 -17.42 -0.30 8.49
N CYS A 268 -16.14 0.06 8.32
CA CYS A 268 -15.71 1.03 7.31
C CYS A 268 -16.02 0.52 5.90
N ILE A 269 -15.66 -0.72 5.57
CA ILE A 269 -15.95 -1.32 4.26
C ILE A 269 -17.47 -1.41 4.03
N PHE A 270 -18.23 -1.83 5.04
CA PHE A 270 -19.70 -1.82 5.01
C PHE A 270 -20.25 -0.43 4.68
N GLY A 271 -19.75 0.60 5.37
CA GLY A 271 -20.13 1.99 5.14
C GLY A 271 -19.74 2.50 3.75
N ARG A 272 -18.53 2.19 3.28
CA ARG A 272 -18.07 2.58 1.94
C ARG A 272 -18.87 1.91 0.84
N THR A 273 -19.19 0.63 0.97
CA THR A 273 -20.04 -0.08 -0.01
C THR A 273 -21.41 0.61 -0.12
N LEU A 274 -22.05 0.97 1.01
CA LEU A 274 -23.32 1.69 0.99
C LEU A 274 -23.20 3.05 0.30
N LEU A 275 -22.18 3.84 0.66
CA LEU A 275 -21.97 5.17 0.12
C LEU A 275 -21.58 5.16 -1.36
N SER A 276 -20.99 4.05 -1.84
CA SER A 276 -20.50 3.91 -3.21
C SER A 276 -21.53 3.31 -4.17
N SER A 277 -22.26 2.27 -3.73
CA SER A 277 -23.28 1.59 -4.53
C SER A 277 -24.32 0.87 -3.66
N HIS A 278 -25.54 1.43 -3.60
CA HIS A 278 -26.68 0.78 -2.95
C HIS A 278 -27.04 -0.57 -3.61
N GLU A 279 -26.79 -0.73 -4.92
CA GLU A 279 -27.05 -1.98 -5.63
C GLU A 279 -26.15 -3.11 -5.12
N VAL A 280 -24.83 -2.87 -5.06
CA VAL A 280 -23.87 -3.85 -4.52
C VAL A 280 -24.20 -4.15 -3.06
N PHE A 281 -24.44 -3.10 -2.27
CA PHE A 281 -24.79 -3.25 -0.85
C PHE A 281 -25.98 -4.18 -0.64
N ASN A 282 -27.08 -3.97 -1.39
CA ASN A 282 -28.28 -4.81 -1.27
C ASN A 282 -28.03 -6.25 -1.75
N ARG A 283 -27.25 -6.46 -2.82
CA ARG A 283 -26.88 -7.80 -3.29
C ARG A 283 -26.11 -8.59 -2.21
N VAL A 284 -25.18 -7.94 -1.51
CA VAL A 284 -24.41 -8.55 -0.42
C VAL A 284 -25.31 -8.87 0.77
N ILE A 285 -26.22 -7.97 1.15
CA ILE A 285 -27.20 -8.25 2.22
C ILE A 285 -28.09 -9.45 1.86
N ALA A 286 -28.56 -9.52 0.61
CA ALA A 286 -29.35 -10.66 0.12
C ALA A 286 -28.57 -11.97 0.18
N GLU A 287 -27.26 -11.93 -0.08
CA GLU A 287 -26.38 -13.08 0.04
C GLU A 287 -26.20 -13.57 1.47
N VAL A 288 -25.86 -12.67 2.40
CA VAL A 288 -25.75 -13.01 3.82
C VAL A 288 -27.09 -13.51 4.38
N ALA A 289 -28.20 -12.89 3.98
CA ALA A 289 -29.54 -13.30 4.42
C ALA A 289 -29.88 -14.72 3.94
N ARG A 290 -29.54 -15.04 2.69
CA ARG A 290 -29.71 -16.39 2.12
C ARG A 290 -28.91 -17.42 2.91
N ASP A 291 -27.65 -17.13 3.21
CA ASP A 291 -26.75 -18.06 3.90
C ASP A 291 -27.19 -18.29 5.36
N LYS A 292 -27.79 -17.28 6.01
CA LYS A 292 -28.42 -17.42 7.34
C LYS A 292 -29.84 -18.00 7.30
N ASN A 293 -30.44 -18.19 6.12
CA ASN A 293 -31.86 -18.54 5.95
C ASN A 293 -32.80 -17.52 6.63
N GLU A 294 -32.50 -16.23 6.50
CA GLU A 294 -33.25 -15.11 7.08
C GLU A 294 -33.79 -14.16 6.02
N ASN A 295 -34.69 -13.26 6.42
CA ASN A 295 -35.14 -12.17 5.56
C ASN A 295 -34.08 -11.06 5.49
N GLU A 296 -33.87 -10.48 4.31
CA GLU A 296 -32.90 -9.40 4.05
C GLU A 296 -33.01 -8.24 5.05
N GLN A 297 -34.24 -7.83 5.38
CA GLN A 297 -34.50 -6.76 6.34
C GLN A 297 -34.11 -7.17 7.76
N VAL A 298 -34.33 -8.43 8.15
CA VAL A 298 -33.93 -8.94 9.47
C VAL A 298 -32.41 -8.97 9.57
N THR A 299 -31.72 -9.47 8.54
CA THR A 299 -30.26 -9.51 8.48
C THR A 299 -29.66 -8.11 8.53
N LEU A 300 -30.17 -7.16 7.72
CA LEU A 300 -29.72 -5.77 7.73
C LEU A 300 -29.89 -5.13 9.11
N ILE A 301 -31.04 -5.33 9.76
CA ILE A 301 -31.32 -4.74 11.07
C ILE A 301 -30.39 -5.30 12.15
N LYS A 302 -30.08 -6.60 12.12
CA LYS A 302 -29.10 -7.21 13.04
C LYS A 302 -27.70 -6.63 12.85
N ILE A 303 -27.21 -6.56 11.61
CA ILE A 303 -25.92 -5.94 11.29
C ILE A 303 -25.91 -4.47 11.76
N PHE A 304 -26.99 -3.74 11.50
CA PHE A 304 -27.11 -2.33 11.87
C PHE A 304 -27.15 -2.11 13.39
N ASP A 305 -27.78 -3.00 14.16
CA ASP A 305 -27.76 -2.95 15.62
C ASP A 305 -26.36 -3.15 16.20
N ILE A 306 -25.59 -4.08 15.62
CA ILE A 306 -24.19 -4.32 15.98
C ILE A 306 -23.36 -3.09 15.61
N PHE A 307 -23.52 -2.58 14.38
CA PHE A 307 -22.87 -1.37 13.90
C PHE A 307 -23.07 -0.19 14.87
N LEU A 308 -24.32 0.10 15.23
CA LEU A 308 -24.65 1.18 16.16
C LEU A 308 -24.05 1.00 17.55
N THR A 309 -23.86 -0.25 17.99
CA THR A 309 -23.31 -0.57 19.32
C THR A 309 -21.78 -0.51 19.33
N ARG A 310 -21.14 -0.90 18.22
CA ARG A 310 -19.68 -1.01 18.13
C ARG A 310 -19.00 0.28 17.68
N MET A 311 -19.75 1.22 17.11
CA MET A 311 -19.22 2.50 16.62
C MET A 311 -18.45 3.31 17.68
N SER A 312 -18.83 3.23 18.96
CA SER A 312 -18.11 3.91 20.06
C SER A 312 -16.72 3.33 20.35
N ASN A 313 -16.41 2.12 19.83
CA ASN A 313 -15.10 1.50 19.99
C ASN A 313 -14.09 1.92 18.90
N VAL A 314 -14.53 2.72 17.93
CA VAL A 314 -13.70 3.18 16.81
C VAL A 314 -12.90 4.39 17.25
N ALA A 315 -11.58 4.25 17.34
CA ALA A 315 -10.72 5.31 17.85
C ALA A 315 -10.31 6.34 16.77
N GLN A 316 -10.13 5.91 15.52
CA GLN A 316 -9.64 6.76 14.43
C GLN A 316 -10.75 7.70 13.94
N LEU A 317 -10.48 9.01 13.94
CA LEU A 317 -11.50 10.05 13.70
C LEU A 317 -12.05 10.02 12.26
N ASP A 318 -11.20 9.74 11.28
CA ASP A 318 -11.56 9.58 9.87
C ASP A 318 -12.54 8.40 9.67
N GLN A 319 -12.28 7.28 10.32
CA GLN A 319 -13.19 6.13 10.35
C GLN A 319 -14.51 6.50 11.03
N ARG A 320 -14.47 7.16 12.19
CA ARG A 320 -15.70 7.64 12.88
C ARG A 320 -16.54 8.54 11.98
N LYS A 321 -15.91 9.48 11.26
CA LYS A 321 -16.58 10.37 10.31
C LYS A 321 -17.22 9.60 9.17
N LEU A 322 -16.50 8.64 8.57
CA LEU A 322 -17.06 7.74 7.55
C LEU A 322 -18.32 7.02 8.05
N LEU A 323 -18.27 6.42 9.24
CA LEU A 323 -19.42 5.74 9.83
C LEU A 323 -20.58 6.71 10.12
N GLY A 324 -20.28 7.95 10.51
CA GLY A 324 -21.27 9.03 10.64
C GLY A 324 -21.96 9.37 9.33
N LEU A 325 -21.21 9.48 8.22
CA LEU A 325 -21.78 9.66 6.88
C LEU A 325 -22.68 8.49 6.49
N THR A 326 -22.26 7.25 6.79
CA THR A 326 -23.07 6.05 6.58
C THR A 326 -24.40 6.09 7.36
N LEU A 327 -24.37 6.51 8.63
CA LEU A 327 -25.60 6.66 9.43
C LEU A 327 -26.55 7.69 8.85
N ILE A 328 -26.03 8.83 8.38
CA ILE A 328 -26.83 9.86 7.72
C ILE A 328 -27.45 9.31 6.42
N ASN A 329 -26.68 8.54 5.63
CA ASN A 329 -27.20 7.89 4.43
C ASN A 329 -28.36 6.94 4.76
N PHE A 330 -28.27 6.14 5.83
CA PHE A 330 -29.37 5.28 6.26
C PHE A 330 -30.65 6.05 6.62
N LEU A 331 -30.55 7.26 7.19
CA LEU A 331 -31.72 8.09 7.48
C LEU A 331 -32.49 8.47 6.21
N THR A 332 -31.78 8.66 5.09
CA THR A 332 -32.41 9.01 3.80
C THR A 332 -33.22 7.87 3.18
N THR A 333 -32.97 6.62 3.59
CA THR A 333 -33.68 5.45 3.05
C THR A 333 -35.14 5.34 3.50
N GLN A 334 -35.54 6.11 4.52
CA GLN A 334 -36.89 6.11 5.12
C GLN A 334 -37.41 4.73 5.55
N SER A 335 -36.51 3.77 5.79
CA SER A 335 -36.89 2.44 6.27
C SER A 335 -37.38 2.49 7.72
N THR A 336 -38.66 2.15 7.94
CA THR A 336 -39.30 2.19 9.26
C THR A 336 -38.48 1.52 10.38
N PRO A 337 -37.98 0.27 10.24
CA PRO A 337 -37.20 -0.34 11.31
C PRO A 337 -35.82 0.32 11.54
N ILE A 338 -35.24 1.01 10.55
CA ILE A 338 -34.05 1.84 10.78
C ILE A 338 -34.44 3.10 11.56
N LEU A 339 -35.53 3.77 11.17
CA LEU A 339 -36.01 4.99 11.83
C LEU A 339 -36.46 4.76 13.28
N GLN A 340 -36.89 3.54 13.64
CA GLN A 340 -37.14 3.18 15.05
C GLN A 340 -35.88 3.31 15.94
N ARG A 341 -34.68 3.33 15.35
CA ARG A 341 -33.40 3.52 16.05
C ARG A 341 -32.89 4.96 15.99
N PHE A 342 -33.72 5.91 15.57
CA PHE A 342 -33.36 7.31 15.37
C PHE A 342 -32.58 7.92 16.54
N ASN A 343 -32.99 7.66 17.79
CA ASN A 343 -32.30 8.18 18.97
C ASN A 343 -30.84 7.73 19.06
N LYS A 344 -30.55 6.45 18.80
CA LYS A 344 -29.20 5.89 18.84
C LYS A 344 -28.37 6.36 17.65
N ILE A 345 -28.99 6.45 16.47
CA ILE A 345 -28.38 7.02 15.26
C ILE A 345 -27.92 8.45 15.54
N MET A 346 -28.81 9.30 16.05
CA MET A 346 -28.50 10.71 16.31
C MET A 346 -27.46 10.86 17.41
N SER A 347 -27.52 10.05 18.47
CA SER A 347 -26.50 10.03 19.52
C SER A 347 -25.11 9.75 18.96
N ASN A 348 -24.96 8.72 18.12
CA ASN A 348 -23.67 8.40 17.49
C ASN A 348 -23.20 9.52 16.56
N ILE A 349 -24.08 10.11 15.75
CA ILE A 349 -23.74 11.22 14.85
C ILE A 349 -23.26 12.44 15.65
N VAL A 350 -23.94 12.79 16.74
CA VAL A 350 -23.56 13.91 17.62
C VAL A 350 -22.22 13.65 18.31
N GLU A 351 -21.96 12.42 18.74
CA GLU A 351 -20.66 12.03 19.30
C GLU A 351 -19.53 12.26 18.29
N VAL A 352 -19.71 11.78 17.05
CA VAL A 352 -18.74 12.03 15.97
C VAL A 352 -18.54 13.52 15.70
N LEU A 353 -19.64 14.29 15.63
CA LEU A 353 -19.56 15.74 15.44
C LEU A 353 -18.74 16.41 16.55
N ASN A 354 -18.92 16.00 17.81
CA ASN A 354 -18.15 16.53 18.93
C ASN A 354 -16.66 16.19 18.83
N ASP A 355 -16.32 14.99 18.38
CA ASP A 355 -14.91 14.57 18.28
C ASP A 355 -14.15 15.27 17.15
N ILE A 356 -14.81 15.49 16.01
CA ILE A 356 -14.17 16.09 14.82
C ILE A 356 -14.26 17.61 14.78
N SER A 357 -15.16 18.22 15.57
CA SER A 357 -15.33 19.67 15.58
C SER A 357 -14.39 20.34 16.58
N LYS A 358 -13.61 21.32 16.13
CA LYS A 358 -12.82 22.20 17.00
C LYS A 358 -13.24 23.65 16.82
N ALA A 359 -13.17 24.43 17.90
CA ALA A 359 -13.36 25.88 17.84
C ALA A 359 -12.16 26.49 17.09
N ALA A 360 -12.44 27.20 16.01
CA ALA A 360 -11.48 28.05 15.31
C ALA A 360 -11.27 29.37 16.07
N ASP A 361 -10.27 30.14 15.67
CA ASP A 361 -9.87 31.40 16.31
C ASP A 361 -10.99 32.47 16.29
N ASP A 362 -11.94 32.35 15.35
CA ASP A 362 -13.12 33.20 15.23
C ASP A 362 -14.34 32.71 16.06
N GLY A 363 -14.18 31.61 16.80
CA GLY A 363 -15.23 30.97 17.58
C GLY A 363 -16.17 30.06 16.78
N ALA A 364 -15.97 29.89 15.47
CA ALA A 364 -16.72 28.94 14.66
C ALA A 364 -16.24 27.51 14.91
N TYR A 365 -17.16 26.54 14.96
CA TYR A 365 -16.79 25.12 15.02
C TYR A 365 -16.53 24.58 13.62
N VAL A 366 -15.32 24.10 13.38
CA VAL A 366 -14.87 23.57 12.08
C VAL A 366 -14.62 22.08 12.17
N ASP A 367 -15.05 21.36 11.13
CA ASP A 367 -14.73 19.95 10.91
C ASP A 367 -13.24 19.81 10.57
N THR A 368 -12.47 19.30 11.53
CA THR A 368 -11.00 19.20 11.43
C THR A 368 -10.49 18.22 10.38
N LEU A 369 -11.36 17.35 9.87
CA LEU A 369 -11.01 16.35 8.86
C LEU A 369 -11.33 16.84 7.45
N PHE A 370 -12.11 17.92 7.32
CA PHE A 370 -12.40 18.54 6.04
C PHE A 370 -11.16 19.27 5.52
N LEU A 371 -10.74 18.94 4.30
CA LEU A 371 -9.60 19.57 3.64
C LEU A 371 -10.07 20.79 2.86
N LEU A 372 -9.55 21.97 3.22
CA LEU A 372 -9.73 23.17 2.41
C LEU A 372 -8.90 23.07 1.13
N GLU A 373 -9.35 23.72 0.05
CA GLU A 373 -8.61 23.77 -1.21
C GLU A 373 -7.15 24.21 -0.99
N GLY A 374 -6.20 23.40 -1.48
CA GLY A 374 -4.77 23.66 -1.36
C GLY A 374 -4.11 23.17 -0.06
N GLN A 375 -4.85 22.66 0.92
CA GLN A 375 -4.25 22.04 2.10
C GLN A 375 -3.58 20.70 1.78
N CYS A 376 -2.43 20.46 2.41
CA CYS A 376 -1.70 19.20 2.23
C CYS A 376 -2.27 18.12 3.15
N PRO A 377 -2.62 16.92 2.64
CA PRO A 377 -3.17 15.84 3.45
C PRO A 377 -2.13 15.11 4.31
N SER A 378 -0.90 15.63 4.45
CA SER A 378 0.19 14.96 5.18
C SER A 378 -0.14 14.66 6.64
N ASN A 379 -1.06 15.42 7.24
CA ASN A 379 -1.52 15.19 8.61
C ASN A 379 -2.48 13.99 8.73
N PHE A 380 -2.99 13.47 7.61
CA PHE A 380 -3.94 12.36 7.53
C PHE A 380 -3.32 11.11 6.89
N ASP A 381 -2.06 11.17 6.49
CA ASP A 381 -1.33 10.00 6.04
C ASP A 381 -0.85 9.19 7.25
N GLU A 382 -1.31 7.95 7.36
CA GLU A 382 -0.98 7.03 8.46
C GLU A 382 0.54 6.74 8.57
N TYR A 383 1.30 7.03 7.50
CA TYR A 383 2.76 6.81 7.42
C TYR A 383 3.61 8.09 7.49
N GLY A 384 3.00 9.28 7.62
CA GLY A 384 3.76 10.54 7.75
C GLY A 384 4.72 10.82 6.60
N SER A 385 4.40 10.35 5.38
CA SER A 385 5.30 10.41 4.23
C SER A 385 5.57 11.86 3.82
N CYS A 386 6.85 12.21 3.72
CA CYS A 386 7.27 13.33 2.90
C CYS A 386 7.06 12.88 1.44
N TYR A 387 6.09 13.46 0.73
CA TYR A 387 5.71 13.10 -0.65
C TYR A 387 6.92 13.11 -1.60
N LYS A 388 7.61 11.98 -1.70
CA LYS A 388 8.88 11.84 -2.42
C LYS A 388 8.72 11.04 -3.71
N THR A 389 7.72 10.15 -3.77
CA THR A 389 7.50 9.23 -4.88
C THR A 389 6.21 9.56 -5.65
N ASP A 390 6.09 9.03 -6.88
CA ASP A 390 4.84 9.12 -7.65
C ASP A 390 3.71 8.35 -6.95
N HIS A 391 4.03 7.32 -6.18
CA HIS A 391 3.05 6.59 -5.37
C HIS A 391 2.52 7.40 -4.19
N ASP A 392 3.37 8.17 -3.50
CA ASP A 392 2.92 9.07 -2.45
C ASP A 392 1.94 10.12 -3.00
N GLN A 393 2.20 10.61 -4.22
CA GLN A 393 1.27 11.51 -4.90
C GLN A 393 -0.09 10.84 -5.18
N ARG A 394 -0.08 9.56 -5.60
CA ARG A 394 -1.31 8.78 -5.79
C ARG A 394 -2.08 8.56 -4.47
N LYS A 395 -1.40 8.23 -3.37
CA LYS A 395 -2.01 8.15 -2.03
C LYS A 395 -2.65 9.48 -1.63
N LYS A 396 -1.96 10.59 -1.89
CA LYS A 396 -2.51 11.94 -1.66
C LYS A 396 -3.78 12.19 -2.47
N GLN A 397 -3.80 11.86 -3.76
CA GLN A 397 -5.01 12.01 -4.58
C GLN A 397 -6.18 11.16 -4.06
N LEU A 398 -5.89 9.97 -3.53
CA LEU A 398 -6.92 9.13 -2.92
C LEU A 398 -7.56 9.80 -1.70
N ILE A 399 -6.77 10.46 -0.84
CA ILE A 399 -7.27 11.20 0.33
C ILE A 399 -8.10 12.41 -0.11
N LEU A 400 -7.61 13.17 -1.09
CA LEU A 400 -8.28 14.39 -1.59
C LEU A 400 -9.65 14.12 -2.22
N ASN A 401 -9.87 12.93 -2.75
CA ASN A 401 -11.14 12.52 -3.36
C ASN A 401 -12.06 11.77 -2.38
N ASP A 402 -11.62 11.49 -1.16
CA ASP A 402 -12.40 10.71 -0.20
C ASP A 402 -13.55 11.55 0.40
N PRO A 403 -14.80 11.04 0.46
CA PRO A 403 -15.91 11.68 1.15
C PRO A 403 -15.60 12.13 2.59
N VAL A 404 -14.73 11.41 3.29
CA VAL A 404 -14.29 11.75 4.65
C VAL A 404 -13.63 13.14 4.71
N HIS A 405 -12.92 13.53 3.65
CA HIS A 405 -12.18 14.80 3.62
C HIS A 405 -12.84 15.88 2.75
N THR A 406 -13.84 15.51 1.95
CA THR A 406 -14.56 16.41 1.03
C THR A 406 -15.96 16.79 1.50
N ILE A 407 -16.53 16.08 2.47
CA ILE A 407 -17.87 16.36 3.01
C ILE A 407 -17.75 16.87 4.45
N VAL A 408 -18.38 18.01 4.73
CA VAL A 408 -18.57 18.51 6.10
C VAL A 408 -19.74 17.76 6.74
N LEU A 409 -19.48 17.00 7.81
CA LEU A 409 -20.49 16.09 8.38
C LEU A 409 -21.75 16.82 8.85
N LYS A 410 -21.57 17.99 9.48
CA LYS A 410 -22.66 18.85 9.97
C LYS A 410 -23.58 19.29 8.84
N ASP A 411 -23.01 19.78 7.75
CA ASP A 411 -23.78 20.32 6.64
C ASP A 411 -24.52 19.20 5.90
N TYR A 412 -23.89 18.04 5.76
CA TYR A 412 -24.52 16.84 5.21
C TYR A 412 -25.70 16.37 6.08
N LEU A 413 -25.55 16.33 7.41
CA LEU A 413 -26.66 16.01 8.30
C LEU A 413 -27.83 16.99 8.11
N GLN A 414 -27.54 18.29 8.09
CA GLN A 414 -28.56 19.33 7.93
C GLN A 414 -29.28 19.22 6.59
N SER A 415 -28.57 18.90 5.50
CA SER A 415 -29.19 18.76 4.19
C SER A 415 -30.14 17.56 4.11
N GLN A 416 -29.87 16.48 4.85
CA GLN A 416 -30.71 15.26 4.82
C GLN A 416 -31.90 15.30 5.80
N VAL A 417 -31.85 16.15 6.84
CA VAL A 417 -32.91 16.24 7.87
C VAL A 417 -33.88 17.40 7.64
N ARG A 418 -33.55 18.35 6.73
CA ARG A 418 -34.48 19.41 6.31
C ARG A 418 -35.61 18.81 5.45
N PHE A 419 -36.69 18.42 6.13
CA PHE A 419 -38.01 18.19 5.55
C PHE A 419 -38.81 19.49 5.49
#